data_AF-B6YUF9-F1
#
_entry.id   AF-B6YUF9-F1
#
_cell.length_a   1.000
_cell.length_b   1.000
_cell.length_c   1.000
_cell.angle_alpha   90.00
_cell.angle_beta   90.00
_cell.angle_gamma   90.00
#
_symmetry.space_group_name_H-M   'P 1'
#
loop_
_entity.id
_entity.type
_entity.pdbx_description
1 polymer ?
#
loop_
_entity_poly.entity_id
_entity_poly.type
_entity_poly.pdbx_seq_one_letter_code
_entity_poly.pdbx_strand_id
1 'polypeptide(L)'
;MMELVFGVALIVSYVLLFYNYHVTGRKALAYYALAWFSLSVHFFVPRESVYIVGLAFFAFLVWLGNLRASEELLCNISYVRELRYFSAVPLAGLIFLFPEHMTYSMVVLAGSVAFSGVYLLLTRNESLRLMGILEMAFAAIVFLRGYYFTNQYIGLVTAVFAVVLAYVSIKTFLDSSFIGEFELSDVKLELKNGLTMMPSVPDDILEGALVFSRVHKDGSNWFWITKLSEERAISPTNLAKMLDMAVKFMKSASDLGKNAVIVIDGLEYLILENGFAPVMKFLSALRDYSLLNGATVILIGDDSFLGERERRILRKLFD
;
A
#
# COMPACT_ATOMS: atom_id res chain seq x y z
N MET A 1 25.77 -24.18 -0.20
CA MET A 1 25.91 -22.94 -1.01
C MET A 1 24.55 -22.44 -1.50
N MET A 2 23.74 -23.27 -2.17
CA MET A 2 22.39 -22.90 -2.62
C MET A 2 21.44 -22.44 -1.48
N GLU A 3 21.44 -23.15 -0.34
CA GLU A 3 20.61 -22.76 0.82
C GLU A 3 20.93 -21.35 1.33
N LEU A 4 22.23 -21.01 1.40
CA LEU A 4 22.69 -19.67 1.78
C LEU A 4 22.15 -18.60 0.83
N VAL A 5 22.09 -18.88 -0.48
CA VAL A 5 21.55 -17.94 -1.48
C VAL A 5 20.06 -17.67 -1.22
N PHE A 6 19.27 -18.71 -0.96
CA PHE A 6 17.86 -18.54 -0.62
C PHE A 6 17.65 -17.79 0.71
N GLY A 7 18.44 -18.14 1.74
CA GLY A 7 18.41 -17.43 3.02
C GLY A 7 18.73 -15.94 2.88
N VAL A 8 19.79 -15.61 2.15
CA VAL A 8 20.18 -14.22 1.86
C VAL A 8 19.10 -13.50 1.06
N ALA A 9 18.49 -14.14 0.05
CA ALA A 9 17.42 -13.54 -0.73
C ALA A 9 16.22 -13.14 0.15
N LEU A 10 15.80 -14.00 1.07
CA LEU A 10 14.71 -13.70 2.00
C LEU A 10 15.08 -12.64 3.04
N ILE A 11 16.34 -12.59 3.50
CA ILE A 11 16.83 -11.50 4.34
C ILE A 11 16.81 -10.17 3.59
N VAL A 12 17.21 -10.15 2.32
CA VAL A 12 17.11 -8.95 1.47
C VAL A 12 15.65 -8.51 1.35
N SER A 13 14.71 -9.45 1.19
CA SER A 13 13.28 -9.15 1.21
C SER A 13 12.83 -8.50 2.52
N TYR A 14 13.29 -9.02 3.66
CA TYR A 14 13.06 -8.40 4.98
C TYR A 14 13.58 -6.96 5.02
N VAL A 15 14.86 -6.74 4.65
CA VAL A 15 15.49 -5.41 4.72
C VAL A 15 14.75 -4.41 3.84
N LEU A 16 14.39 -4.78 2.61
CA LEU A 16 13.69 -3.90 1.68
C LEU A 16 12.31 -3.50 2.21
N LEU A 17 11.52 -4.47 2.67
CA LEU A 17 10.18 -4.20 3.20
C LEU A 17 10.23 -3.41 4.51
N PHE A 18 11.20 -3.71 5.39
CA PHE A 18 11.37 -3.01 6.66
C PHE A 18 11.85 -1.56 6.47
N TYR A 19 12.76 -1.32 5.52
CA TYR A 19 13.15 0.04 5.13
C TYR A 19 11.95 0.83 4.61
N ASN A 20 11.16 0.24 3.70
CA ASN A 20 9.97 0.89 3.15
C ASN A 20 8.89 1.11 4.21
N TYR A 21 8.78 0.25 5.22
CA TYR A 21 7.94 0.49 6.39
C TYR A 21 8.32 1.80 7.10
N HIS A 22 9.60 2.01 7.38
CA HIS A 22 10.07 3.25 8.04
C HIS A 22 9.86 4.50 7.20
N VAL A 23 9.95 4.38 5.88
CA VAL A 23 9.75 5.52 4.95
C VAL A 23 8.26 5.84 4.77
N THR A 24 7.40 4.83 4.65
CA THR A 24 5.98 5.01 4.27
C THR A 24 5.01 4.97 5.45
N GLY A 25 5.41 4.43 6.60
CA GLY A 25 4.56 4.20 7.76
C GLY A 25 3.54 3.05 7.60
N ARG A 26 3.57 2.32 6.48
CA ARG A 26 2.62 1.24 6.16
C ARG A 26 2.86 -0.01 7.01
N LYS A 27 1.93 -0.32 7.92
CA LYS A 27 2.06 -1.43 8.87
C LYS A 27 2.07 -2.79 8.17
N ALA A 28 1.41 -2.93 7.02
CA ALA A 28 1.44 -4.17 6.23
C ALA A 28 2.87 -4.62 5.89
N LEU A 29 3.76 -3.68 5.56
CA LEU A 29 5.15 -3.95 5.21
C LEU A 29 5.96 -4.53 6.37
N ALA A 30 5.67 -4.10 7.60
CA ALA A 30 6.33 -4.64 8.78
C ALA A 30 6.00 -6.13 9.00
N TYR A 31 4.73 -6.51 8.82
CA TYR A 31 4.31 -7.91 8.92
C TYR A 31 4.95 -8.77 7.84
N TYR A 32 4.95 -8.31 6.59
CA TYR A 32 5.61 -9.02 5.49
C TYR A 32 7.11 -9.14 5.68
N ALA A 33 7.78 -8.09 6.16
CA ALA A 33 9.19 -8.14 6.47
C ALA A 33 9.48 -9.25 7.49
N LEU A 34 8.77 -9.24 8.63
CA LEU A 34 8.95 -10.25 9.68
C LEU A 34 8.60 -11.66 9.19
N ALA A 35 7.62 -11.81 8.30
CA ALA A 35 7.26 -13.09 7.71
C ALA A 35 8.44 -13.69 6.94
N TRP A 36 9.04 -12.91 6.03
CA TRP A 36 10.19 -13.36 5.24
C TRP A 36 11.42 -13.60 6.10
N PHE A 37 11.65 -12.78 7.12
CA PHE A 37 12.70 -13.03 8.11
C PHE A 37 12.50 -14.39 8.81
N SER A 38 11.29 -14.67 9.27
CA SER A 38 10.97 -15.95 9.94
C SER A 38 11.29 -17.17 9.08
N LEU A 39 10.92 -17.13 7.79
CA LEU A 39 11.19 -18.23 6.87
C LEU A 39 12.69 -18.35 6.51
N SER A 40 13.44 -17.23 6.57
CA SER A 40 14.87 -17.20 6.25
C SER A 40 15.74 -18.00 7.23
N VAL A 41 15.35 -18.07 8.51
CA VAL A 41 16.16 -18.65 9.60
C VAL A 41 16.55 -20.11 9.32
N HIS A 42 15.63 -20.87 8.72
CA HIS A 42 15.88 -22.28 8.36
C HIS A 42 17.06 -22.47 7.40
N PHE A 43 17.33 -21.52 6.51
CA PHE A 43 18.44 -21.63 5.56
C PHE A 43 19.82 -21.46 6.21
N PHE A 44 19.88 -20.82 7.37
CA PHE A 44 21.12 -20.69 8.16
C PHE A 44 21.25 -21.79 9.21
N VAL A 45 20.12 -22.31 9.69
CA VAL A 45 20.04 -23.44 10.61
C VAL A 45 19.13 -24.52 10.01
N PRO A 46 19.65 -25.38 9.12
CA PRO A 46 18.87 -26.34 8.34
C PRO A 46 18.42 -27.52 9.22
N ARG A 47 17.45 -27.26 10.09
CA ARG A 47 16.74 -28.25 10.90
C ARG A 47 15.26 -28.24 10.57
N GLU A 48 14.65 -29.41 10.59
CA GLU A 48 13.22 -29.60 10.28
C GLU A 48 12.35 -28.81 11.27
N SER A 49 12.69 -28.85 12.55
CA SER A 49 12.01 -28.08 13.59
C SER A 49 12.07 -26.57 13.36
N VAL A 50 13.23 -26.06 12.91
CA VAL A 50 13.41 -24.63 12.60
C VAL A 50 12.57 -24.23 11.39
N TYR A 51 12.46 -25.10 10.38
CA TYR A 51 11.58 -24.86 9.23
C TYR A 51 10.10 -24.76 9.66
N ILE A 52 9.61 -25.71 10.44
CA ILE A 52 8.20 -25.77 10.85
C ILE A 52 7.85 -24.56 11.73
N VAL A 53 8.72 -24.20 12.67
CA VAL A 53 8.57 -22.98 13.48
C VAL A 53 8.58 -21.73 12.59
N GLY A 54 9.56 -21.62 11.69
CA GLY A 54 9.67 -20.48 10.78
C GLY A 54 8.46 -20.33 9.86
N LEU A 55 7.91 -21.44 9.37
CA LEU A 55 6.72 -21.51 8.54
C LEU A 55 5.44 -21.13 9.31
N ALA A 56 5.34 -21.50 10.59
CA ALA A 56 4.21 -21.13 11.44
C ALA A 56 4.13 -19.63 11.67
N PHE A 57 5.26 -19.02 12.03
CA PHE A 57 5.35 -17.56 12.16
C PHE A 57 5.17 -16.85 10.82
N PHE A 58 5.68 -17.42 9.72
CA PHE A 58 5.41 -16.91 8.37
C PHE A 58 3.91 -16.89 8.07
N ALA A 59 3.19 -18.00 8.28
CA ALA A 59 1.76 -18.10 8.02
C ALA A 59 0.95 -17.12 8.90
N PHE A 60 1.33 -16.98 10.18
CA PHE A 60 0.75 -16.00 11.10
C PHE A 60 0.93 -14.56 10.58
N LEU A 61 2.16 -14.19 10.19
CA LEU A 61 2.51 -12.84 9.79
C LEU A 61 1.99 -12.48 8.40
N VAL A 62 1.98 -13.42 7.46
CA VAL A 62 1.39 -13.20 6.12
C VAL A 62 -0.11 -12.95 6.23
N TRP A 63 -0.83 -13.70 7.07
CA TRP A 63 -2.25 -13.44 7.30
C TRP A 63 -2.51 -12.04 7.86
N LEU A 64 -1.77 -11.63 8.90
CA LEU A 64 -1.88 -10.28 9.46
C LEU A 64 -1.45 -9.20 8.44
N GLY A 65 -0.40 -9.48 7.67
CA GLY A 65 0.07 -8.65 6.58
C GLY A 65 -0.99 -8.45 5.51
N ASN A 66 -1.71 -9.50 5.14
CA ASN A 66 -2.80 -9.45 4.16
C ASN A 66 -4.00 -8.68 4.67
N LEU A 67 -4.47 -8.95 5.90
CA LEU A 67 -5.54 -8.16 6.50
C LEU A 67 -5.18 -6.69 6.53
N ARG A 68 -3.94 -6.35 6.92
CA ARG A 68 -3.50 -4.96 6.99
C ARG A 68 -3.27 -4.34 5.61
N ALA A 69 -2.76 -5.10 4.64
CA ALA A 69 -2.60 -4.66 3.26
C ALA A 69 -3.98 -4.37 2.64
N SER A 70 -4.95 -5.22 2.91
CA SER A 70 -6.33 -5.02 2.47
C SER A 70 -6.98 -3.82 3.17
N GLU A 71 -6.77 -3.59 4.48
CA GLU A 71 -7.18 -2.34 5.15
C GLU A 71 -6.50 -1.09 4.56
N GLU A 72 -5.24 -1.20 4.14
CA GLU A 72 -4.47 -0.08 3.58
C GLU A 72 -4.81 0.22 2.11
N LEU A 73 -5.22 -0.80 1.35
CA LEU A 73 -5.47 -0.71 -0.10
C LEU A 73 -6.96 -0.67 -0.45
N LEU A 74 -7.86 -1.14 0.42
CA LEU A 74 -9.30 -1.24 0.17
C LEU A 74 -10.07 -0.39 1.18
N CYS A 75 -11.02 0.41 0.69
CA CYS A 75 -11.71 1.43 1.49
C CYS A 75 -12.72 0.90 2.51
N ASN A 76 -13.17 -0.37 2.40
CA ASN A 76 -14.18 -0.90 3.31
C ASN A 76 -14.16 -2.44 3.36
N ILE A 77 -13.68 -3.00 4.47
CA ILE A 77 -13.79 -4.44 4.75
C ILE A 77 -14.54 -4.59 6.05
N SER A 78 -15.82 -4.95 5.94
CA SER A 78 -16.56 -5.43 7.09
C SER A 78 -15.89 -6.72 7.59
N TYR A 79 -15.76 -6.90 8.91
CA TYR A 79 -15.21 -8.08 9.59
C TYR A 79 -13.67 -8.21 9.78
N VAL A 80 -12.86 -7.16 9.56
CA VAL A 80 -11.38 -7.32 9.72
C VAL A 80 -10.99 -7.67 11.16
N ARG A 81 -11.70 -7.15 12.16
CA ARG A 81 -11.40 -7.41 13.57
C ARG A 81 -11.62 -8.88 13.93
N GLU A 82 -12.70 -9.48 13.42
CA GLU A 82 -13.03 -10.88 13.61
C GLU A 82 -12.04 -11.80 12.88
N LEU A 83 -11.65 -11.42 11.66
CA LEU A 83 -10.66 -12.15 10.85
C LEU A 83 -9.25 -12.18 11.48
N ARG A 84 -8.88 -11.18 12.28
CA ARG A 84 -7.59 -11.19 13.00
C ARG A 84 -7.43 -12.37 13.95
N TYR A 85 -8.51 -12.90 14.52
CA TYR A 85 -8.43 -14.07 15.41
C TYR A 85 -7.96 -15.34 14.69
N PHE A 86 -8.17 -15.42 13.37
CA PHE A 86 -7.69 -16.55 12.56
C PHE A 86 -6.16 -16.62 12.51
N SER A 87 -5.46 -15.52 12.82
CA SER A 87 -3.99 -15.50 12.94
C SER A 87 -3.47 -16.53 13.97
N ALA A 88 -4.24 -16.87 15.01
CA ALA A 88 -3.82 -17.83 16.01
C ALA A 88 -3.74 -19.28 15.50
N VAL A 89 -4.43 -19.62 14.40
CA VAL A 89 -4.53 -20.99 13.87
C VAL A 89 -3.16 -21.62 13.53
N PRO A 90 -2.28 -20.98 12.73
CA PRO A 90 -0.96 -21.55 12.45
C PRO A 90 -0.09 -21.75 13.71
N LEU A 91 -0.21 -20.87 14.71
CA LEU A 91 0.51 -21.01 15.98
C LEU A 91 -0.07 -22.14 16.83
N ALA A 92 -1.39 -22.31 16.85
CA ALA A 92 -2.04 -23.44 17.51
C ALA A 92 -1.62 -24.77 16.85
N GLY A 93 -1.57 -24.82 15.51
CA GLY A 93 -1.08 -25.98 14.76
C GLY A 93 0.38 -26.31 15.04
N LEU A 94 1.21 -25.31 15.35
CA LEU A 94 2.56 -25.53 15.85
C LEU A 94 2.54 -26.09 17.28
N ILE A 95 1.88 -25.43 18.22
CA ILE A 95 1.95 -25.75 19.65
C ILE A 95 1.31 -27.11 19.99
N PHE A 96 0.17 -27.44 19.39
CA PHE A 96 -0.61 -28.62 19.77
C PHE A 96 -0.25 -29.88 18.96
N LEU A 97 0.33 -29.73 17.77
CA LEU A 97 0.62 -30.87 16.89
C LEU A 97 2.11 -31.14 16.71
N PHE A 98 2.99 -30.15 16.89
CA PHE A 98 4.43 -30.38 16.78
C PHE A 98 5.04 -30.61 18.19
N PRO A 99 5.89 -31.63 18.41
CA PRO A 99 6.51 -32.50 17.40
C PRO A 99 5.79 -33.82 17.11
N GLU A 100 4.83 -34.25 17.94
CA GLU A 100 4.25 -35.61 17.91
C GLU A 100 3.48 -35.94 16.62
N HIS A 101 2.91 -34.93 15.98
CA HIS A 101 2.01 -35.01 14.84
C HIS A 101 2.48 -34.07 13.71
N MET A 102 3.75 -34.21 13.30
CA MET A 102 4.41 -33.35 12.31
C MET A 102 3.62 -33.16 11.01
N THR A 103 3.11 -34.25 10.41
CA THR A 103 2.34 -34.18 9.15
C THR A 103 1.07 -33.35 9.33
N TYR A 104 0.33 -33.55 10.43
CA TYR A 104 -0.87 -32.77 10.72
C TYR A 104 -0.55 -31.28 10.96
N SER A 105 0.56 -30.98 11.64
CA SER A 105 1.05 -29.60 11.79
C SER A 105 1.28 -28.95 10.43
N MET A 106 1.97 -29.64 9.51
CA MET A 106 2.21 -29.17 8.15
C MET A 106 0.91 -28.96 7.34
N VAL A 107 -0.10 -29.81 7.52
CA VAL A 107 -1.42 -29.62 6.89
C VAL A 107 -2.10 -28.34 7.41
N VAL A 108 -2.05 -28.08 8.72
CA VAL A 108 -2.63 -26.85 9.31
C VAL A 108 -1.90 -25.61 8.81
N LEU A 109 -0.57 -25.65 8.73
CA LEU A 109 0.24 -24.55 8.21
C LEU A 109 -0.04 -24.28 6.72
N ALA A 110 -0.07 -25.32 5.89
CA ALA A 110 -0.43 -25.20 4.48
C ALA A 110 -1.85 -24.64 4.30
N GLY A 111 -2.81 -25.15 5.08
CA GLY A 111 -4.19 -24.67 5.06
C GLY A 111 -4.31 -23.20 5.46
N SER A 112 -3.51 -22.74 6.42
CA SER A 112 -3.48 -21.34 6.86
C SER A 112 -2.98 -20.41 5.75
N VAL A 113 -1.91 -20.81 5.04
CA VAL A 113 -1.39 -20.05 3.89
C VAL A 113 -2.37 -20.10 2.71
N ALA A 114 -3.01 -21.24 2.45
CA ALA A 114 -4.02 -21.36 1.40
C ALA A 114 -5.22 -20.44 1.66
N PHE A 115 -5.70 -20.41 2.91
CA PHE A 115 -6.78 -19.52 3.33
C PHE A 115 -6.42 -18.05 3.14
N SER A 116 -5.18 -17.68 3.47
CA SER A 116 -4.63 -16.34 3.20
C SER A 116 -4.65 -15.98 1.70
N GLY A 117 -4.21 -16.91 0.84
CA GLY A 117 -4.26 -16.70 -0.62
C GLY A 117 -5.68 -16.59 -1.17
N VAL A 118 -6.62 -17.41 -0.68
CA VAL A 118 -8.04 -17.33 -1.06
C VAL A 118 -8.64 -15.99 -0.63
N TYR A 119 -8.34 -15.53 0.59
CA TYR A 119 -8.79 -14.23 1.07
C TYR A 119 -8.38 -13.11 0.13
N LEU A 120 -7.11 -13.07 -0.30
CA LEU A 120 -6.65 -12.08 -1.27
C LEU A 120 -7.40 -12.13 -2.60
N LEU A 121 -7.72 -13.31 -3.10
CA LEU A 121 -8.50 -13.45 -4.33
C LEU A 121 -9.94 -12.94 -4.19
N LEU A 122 -10.53 -13.10 -3.00
CA LEU A 122 -11.87 -12.60 -2.70
C LEU A 122 -11.92 -11.07 -2.66
N THR A 123 -10.80 -10.39 -2.41
CA THR A 123 -10.75 -8.91 -2.44
C THR A 123 -10.98 -8.30 -3.82
N ARG A 124 -10.89 -9.10 -4.91
CA ARG A 124 -11.04 -8.66 -6.31
C ARG A 124 -10.11 -7.50 -6.74
N ASN A 125 -9.06 -7.22 -5.97
CA ASN A 125 -8.08 -6.19 -6.32
C ASN A 125 -6.99 -6.77 -7.23
N GLU A 126 -6.81 -6.18 -8.42
CA GLU A 126 -5.83 -6.65 -9.41
C GLU A 126 -4.39 -6.65 -8.88
N SER A 127 -4.03 -5.71 -8.00
CA SER A 127 -2.68 -5.65 -7.42
C SER A 127 -2.37 -6.81 -6.47
N LEU A 128 -3.38 -7.30 -5.74
CA LEU A 128 -3.25 -8.39 -4.76
C LEU A 128 -3.54 -9.78 -5.36
N ARG A 129 -4.21 -9.82 -6.52
CA ARG A 129 -4.63 -11.06 -7.18
C ARG A 129 -3.48 -12.02 -7.45
N LEU A 130 -2.38 -11.52 -8.01
CA LEU A 130 -1.20 -12.35 -8.30
C LEU A 130 -0.57 -12.91 -7.02
N MET A 131 -0.52 -12.11 -5.95
CA MET A 131 0.00 -12.54 -4.65
C MET A 131 -0.87 -13.66 -4.07
N GLY A 132 -2.20 -13.53 -4.15
CA GLY A 132 -3.13 -14.59 -3.74
C GLY A 132 -2.95 -15.91 -4.49
N ILE A 133 -2.77 -15.87 -5.82
CA ILE A 133 -2.50 -17.08 -6.63
C ILE A 133 -1.20 -17.74 -6.18
N LEU A 134 -0.15 -16.96 -5.97
CA LEU A 134 1.15 -17.48 -5.56
C LEU A 134 1.15 -18.01 -4.12
N GLU A 135 0.39 -17.40 -3.20
CA GLU A 135 0.20 -17.92 -1.84
C GLU A 135 -0.50 -19.28 -1.87
N MET A 136 -1.54 -19.46 -2.69
CA MET A 136 -2.19 -20.77 -2.85
C MET A 136 -1.24 -21.81 -3.47
N ALA A 137 -0.47 -21.43 -4.50
CA ALA A 137 0.51 -22.31 -5.10
C ALA A 137 1.59 -22.72 -4.08
N PHE A 138 2.10 -21.76 -3.30
CA PHE A 138 3.06 -22.02 -2.24
C PHE A 138 2.48 -22.96 -1.17
N ALA A 139 1.23 -22.76 -0.76
CA ALA A 139 0.54 -23.63 0.18
C ALA A 139 0.44 -25.09 -0.32
N ALA A 140 0.14 -25.30 -1.61
CA ALA A 140 0.11 -26.64 -2.19
C ALA A 140 1.47 -27.34 -2.15
N ILE A 141 2.56 -26.62 -2.41
CA ILE A 141 3.92 -27.17 -2.33
C ILE A 141 4.30 -27.47 -0.88
N VAL A 142 3.93 -26.60 0.07
CA VAL A 142 4.12 -26.83 1.51
C VAL A 142 3.35 -28.07 1.99
N PHE A 143 2.12 -28.26 1.51
CA PHE A 143 1.33 -29.46 1.80
C PHE A 143 2.03 -30.72 1.31
N LEU A 144 2.53 -30.73 0.07
CA LEU A 144 3.31 -31.84 -0.48
C LEU A 144 4.59 -32.10 0.32
N ARG A 145 5.28 -31.04 0.76
CA ARG A 145 6.46 -31.15 1.63
C ARG A 145 6.14 -31.80 2.98
N GLY A 146 4.92 -31.68 3.48
CA GLY A 146 4.49 -32.36 4.71
C GLY A 146 4.52 -33.89 4.63
N TYR A 147 4.28 -34.46 3.43
CA TYR A 147 4.33 -35.90 3.18
C TYR A 147 5.70 -36.39 2.73
N TYR A 148 6.43 -35.56 1.99
CA TYR A 148 7.73 -35.90 1.41
C TYR A 148 8.86 -35.04 1.99
N PHE A 149 8.89 -34.90 3.31
CA PHE A 149 9.77 -33.94 3.98
C PHE A 149 11.27 -34.18 3.71
N THR A 150 11.69 -35.44 3.68
CA THR A 150 13.08 -35.84 3.43
C THR A 150 13.51 -35.63 1.97
N ASN A 151 12.57 -35.34 1.06
CA ASN A 151 12.89 -35.17 -0.36
C ASN A 151 13.49 -33.77 -0.62
N GLN A 152 14.79 -33.76 -0.91
CA GLN A 152 15.54 -32.53 -1.18
C GLN A 152 14.99 -31.73 -2.37
N TYR A 153 14.44 -32.38 -3.40
CA TYR A 153 13.89 -31.69 -4.56
C TYR A 153 12.66 -30.86 -4.19
N ILE A 154 11.79 -31.39 -3.33
CA ILE A 154 10.61 -30.66 -2.86
C ILE A 154 11.04 -29.49 -1.96
N GLY A 155 12.06 -29.69 -1.13
CA GLY A 155 12.70 -28.60 -0.37
C GLY A 155 13.20 -27.47 -1.27
N LEU A 156 13.90 -27.80 -2.36
CA LEU A 156 14.39 -26.81 -3.33
C LEU A 156 13.24 -26.08 -4.03
N VAL A 157 12.21 -26.80 -4.48
CA VAL A 157 11.03 -26.21 -5.11
C VAL A 157 10.32 -25.25 -4.14
N THR A 158 10.17 -25.62 -2.86
CA THR A 158 9.61 -24.69 -1.85
C THR A 158 10.45 -23.43 -1.68
N ALA A 159 11.78 -23.53 -1.67
CA ALA A 159 12.67 -22.39 -1.52
C ALA A 159 12.59 -21.42 -2.71
N VAL A 160 12.59 -21.97 -3.94
CA VAL A 160 12.44 -21.17 -5.16
C VAL A 160 11.10 -20.45 -5.18
N PHE A 161 10.00 -21.14 -4.88
CA PHE A 161 8.69 -20.51 -4.81
C PHE A 161 8.58 -19.45 -3.71
N ALA A 162 9.20 -19.67 -2.54
CA ALA A 162 9.26 -18.67 -1.48
C ALA A 162 9.96 -17.38 -1.95
N VAL A 163 11.07 -17.48 -2.69
CA VAL A 163 11.76 -16.31 -3.25
C VAL A 163 10.93 -15.62 -4.32
N VAL A 164 10.25 -16.36 -5.19
CA VAL A 164 9.34 -15.78 -6.21
C VAL A 164 8.18 -15.04 -5.54
N LEU A 165 7.55 -15.64 -4.53
CA LEU A 165 6.48 -14.99 -3.77
C LEU A 165 7.00 -13.76 -3.01
N ALA A 166 8.20 -13.82 -2.44
CA ALA A 166 8.84 -12.67 -1.79
C ALA A 166 9.07 -11.52 -2.77
N TYR A 167 9.63 -11.81 -3.95
CA TYR A 167 9.82 -10.83 -5.01
C TYR A 167 8.50 -10.19 -5.44
N VAL A 168 7.45 -10.99 -5.68
CA VAL A 168 6.13 -10.47 -6.06
C VAL A 168 5.53 -9.64 -4.94
N SER A 169 5.64 -10.06 -3.67
CA SER A 169 5.15 -9.26 -2.54
C SER A 169 5.82 -7.88 -2.50
N ILE A 170 7.14 -7.82 -2.66
CA ILE A 170 7.89 -6.56 -2.70
C ILE A 170 7.43 -5.70 -3.86
N LYS A 171 7.35 -6.28 -5.06
CA LYS A 171 6.91 -5.56 -6.26
C LYS A 171 5.49 -5.00 -6.07
N THR A 172 4.55 -5.82 -5.61
CA THR A 172 3.18 -5.40 -5.34
C THR A 172 3.16 -4.25 -4.35
N PHE A 173 3.95 -4.27 -3.28
CA PHE A 173 3.95 -3.21 -2.28
C PHE A 173 4.68 -1.92 -2.71
N LEU A 174 5.74 -2.04 -3.50
CA LEU A 174 6.46 -0.90 -4.07
C LEU A 174 5.64 -0.20 -5.17
N ASP A 175 4.99 -0.99 -6.03
CA ASP A 175 4.14 -0.48 -7.11
C ASP A 175 2.80 0.05 -6.57
N SER A 176 2.25 -0.55 -5.49
CA SER A 176 1.02 -0.10 -4.81
C SER A 176 1.24 1.05 -3.82
N SER A 177 2.10 2.00 -4.16
CA SER A 177 2.42 3.16 -3.32
C SER A 177 1.26 4.14 -3.13
N PHE A 178 -0.01 3.73 -3.20
CA PHE A 178 -1.14 4.63 -3.05
C PHE A 178 -2.43 4.08 -2.42
N ILE A 179 -3.08 5.00 -1.69
CA ILE A 179 -4.23 4.92 -0.80
C ILE A 179 -5.53 4.94 -1.61
N GLY A 180 -6.37 3.94 -1.43
CA GLY A 180 -7.81 3.98 -1.71
C GLY A 180 -8.21 4.03 -3.18
N GLU A 181 -9.26 3.29 -3.53
CA GLU A 181 -10.01 3.56 -4.77
C GLU A 181 -10.58 4.98 -4.64
N PHE A 182 -10.08 5.89 -5.47
CA PHE A 182 -10.73 7.19 -5.57
C PHE A 182 -12.10 6.99 -6.20
N GLU A 183 -13.15 7.52 -5.57
CA GLU A 183 -14.47 7.55 -6.18
C GLU A 183 -14.43 8.53 -7.35
N LEU A 184 -14.26 8.00 -8.55
CA LEU A 184 -14.24 8.78 -9.78
C LEU A 184 -15.67 9.10 -10.20
N SER A 185 -16.18 10.23 -9.72
CA SER A 185 -17.46 10.79 -10.15
C SER A 185 -17.27 11.66 -11.39
N ASP A 186 -18.21 11.61 -12.32
CA ASP A 186 -18.17 12.46 -13.52
C ASP A 186 -18.48 13.90 -13.11
N VAL A 187 -17.45 14.74 -13.04
CA VAL A 187 -17.64 16.18 -12.84
C VAL A 187 -18.19 16.76 -14.14
N LYS A 188 -19.49 17.09 -14.15
CA LYS A 188 -20.27 17.50 -15.33
C LYS A 188 -19.93 18.91 -15.87
N LEU A 189 -18.98 19.61 -15.27
CA LEU A 189 -18.64 20.98 -15.64
C LEU A 189 -17.40 20.99 -16.55
N GLU A 190 -17.49 21.69 -17.67
CA GLU A 190 -16.35 21.99 -18.54
C GLU A 190 -15.38 22.92 -17.80
N LEU A 191 -14.48 22.35 -17.01
CA LEU A 191 -13.42 23.06 -16.33
C LEU A 191 -12.20 23.18 -17.26
N LYS A 192 -11.53 24.33 -17.26
CA LYS A 192 -10.29 24.54 -18.01
C LYS A 192 -9.19 23.66 -17.38
N ASN A 193 -8.60 22.78 -18.17
CA ASN A 193 -7.47 21.95 -17.74
C ASN A 193 -6.29 22.83 -17.30
N GLY A 194 -5.52 22.35 -16.33
CA GLY A 194 -4.42 23.12 -15.76
C GLY A 194 -4.69 23.54 -14.32
N LEU A 195 -4.09 24.66 -13.90
CA LEU A 195 -4.23 25.21 -12.57
C LEU A 195 -5.11 26.45 -12.62
N THR A 196 -6.13 26.50 -11.77
CA THR A 196 -7.02 27.66 -11.60
C THR A 196 -7.19 28.00 -10.13
N MET A 197 -7.61 29.23 -9.84
CA MET A 197 -7.91 29.70 -8.49
C MET A 197 -9.34 30.22 -8.44
N MET A 198 -10.09 29.82 -7.42
CA MET A 198 -11.47 30.25 -7.21
C MET A 198 -11.70 30.52 -5.72
N PRO A 199 -12.54 31.50 -5.37
CA PRO A 199 -12.81 31.83 -3.97
C PRO A 199 -13.56 30.70 -3.23
N SER A 200 -14.41 29.96 -3.94
CA SER A 200 -15.11 28.80 -3.41
C SER A 200 -15.43 27.81 -4.55
N VAL A 201 -15.60 26.55 -4.17
CA VAL A 201 -15.95 25.45 -5.08
C VAL A 201 -17.28 24.85 -4.62
N PRO A 202 -18.26 24.64 -5.52
CA PRO A 202 -19.54 24.00 -5.18
C PRO A 202 -19.35 22.59 -4.61
N ASP A 203 -20.21 22.20 -3.66
CA ASP A 203 -20.14 20.89 -2.99
C ASP A 203 -20.23 19.71 -3.98
N ASP A 204 -21.02 19.83 -5.04
CA ASP A 204 -21.15 18.81 -6.10
C ASP A 204 -19.81 18.44 -6.76
N ILE A 205 -18.89 19.42 -6.89
CA ILE A 205 -17.54 19.18 -7.43
C ILE A 205 -16.66 18.53 -6.36
N LEU A 206 -16.80 18.96 -5.10
CA LEU A 206 -16.00 18.45 -3.99
C LEU A 206 -16.25 16.96 -3.71
N GLU A 207 -17.47 16.47 -3.95
CA GLU A 207 -17.80 15.04 -3.79
C GLU A 207 -17.04 14.14 -4.79
N GLY A 208 -16.78 14.64 -6.00
CA GLY A 208 -16.06 13.92 -7.06
C GLY A 208 -14.56 14.23 -7.15
N ALA A 209 -14.07 15.21 -6.38
CA ALA A 209 -12.71 15.70 -6.46
C ALA A 209 -11.80 15.05 -5.41
N LEU A 210 -10.50 15.02 -5.68
CA LEU A 210 -9.48 14.80 -4.67
C LEU A 210 -9.20 16.10 -3.92
N VAL A 211 -9.60 16.18 -2.65
CA VAL A 211 -9.53 17.40 -1.86
C VAL A 211 -8.44 17.31 -0.80
N PHE A 212 -7.54 18.29 -0.80
CA PHE A 212 -6.62 18.56 0.31
C PHE A 212 -7.07 19.84 1.00
N SER A 213 -7.57 19.75 2.23
CA SER A 213 -8.08 20.91 2.96
C SER A 213 -7.54 20.97 4.39
N ARG A 214 -7.39 22.18 4.93
CA ARG A 214 -7.14 22.39 6.36
C ARG A 214 -8.39 22.11 7.22
N VAL A 215 -9.57 22.05 6.61
CA VAL A 215 -10.83 21.69 7.28
C VAL A 215 -10.98 20.17 7.28
N HIS A 216 -11.27 19.60 8.45
CA HIS A 216 -11.57 18.18 8.56
C HIS A 216 -12.99 17.91 8.05
N LYS A 217 -13.14 16.96 7.13
CA LYS A 217 -14.44 16.47 6.63
C LYS A 217 -14.30 14.99 6.31
N ASP A 218 -15.33 14.22 6.66
CA ASP A 218 -15.38 12.80 6.32
C ASP A 218 -15.82 12.64 4.87
N GLY A 219 -14.88 12.24 4.00
CA GLY A 219 -15.12 11.98 2.58
C GLY A 219 -14.10 11.00 2.03
N SER A 220 -14.51 10.15 1.08
CA SER A 220 -13.66 9.12 0.45
C SER A 220 -12.38 9.72 -0.14
N ASN A 221 -12.50 10.86 -0.80
CA ASN A 221 -11.42 11.60 -1.45
C ASN A 221 -10.97 12.86 -0.69
N TRP A 222 -11.31 12.99 0.61
CA TRP A 222 -10.96 14.16 1.42
C TRP A 222 -9.76 13.89 2.33
N PHE A 223 -8.73 14.72 2.22
CA PHE A 223 -7.51 14.62 3.02
C PHE A 223 -7.27 15.88 3.85
N TRP A 224 -7.13 15.68 5.16
CA TRP A 224 -6.91 16.75 6.11
C TRP A 224 -5.43 17.15 6.18
N ILE A 225 -5.12 18.41 5.88
CA ILE A 225 -3.77 18.96 5.98
C ILE A 225 -3.49 19.32 7.44
N THR A 226 -2.74 18.46 8.14
CA THR A 226 -2.46 18.63 9.57
C THR A 226 -1.12 17.99 9.96
N LYS A 227 -0.53 18.45 11.06
CA LYS A 227 0.63 17.79 11.69
C LYS A 227 0.24 16.58 12.55
N LEU A 228 -1.06 16.43 12.85
CA LEU A 228 -1.57 15.30 13.61
C LEU A 228 -1.54 14.03 12.77
N SER A 229 -1.20 12.92 13.41
CA SER A 229 -1.18 11.60 12.78
C SER A 229 -2.54 10.93 12.92
N GLU A 230 -3.45 11.25 12.00
CA GLU A 230 -4.79 10.69 11.93
C GLU A 230 -5.06 9.98 10.59
N GLU A 231 -6.18 9.26 10.52
CA GLU A 231 -6.63 8.62 9.28
C GLU A 231 -7.02 9.69 8.25
N ARG A 232 -6.66 9.48 6.97
CA ARG A 232 -6.80 10.48 5.89
C ARG A 232 -6.20 11.87 6.21
N ALA A 233 -5.20 11.93 7.08
CA ALA A 233 -4.40 13.12 7.30
C ALA A 233 -3.13 13.13 6.44
N ILE A 234 -2.67 14.33 6.07
CA ILE A 234 -1.41 14.56 5.39
C ILE A 234 -0.64 15.71 6.02
N SER A 235 0.65 15.48 6.29
CA SER A 235 1.52 16.55 6.81
C SER A 235 1.63 17.68 5.80
N PRO A 236 1.49 18.96 6.21
CA PRO A 236 1.67 20.10 5.32
C PRO A 236 3.07 20.14 4.69
N THR A 237 4.07 19.53 5.34
CA THR A 237 5.45 19.48 4.84
C THR A 237 5.70 18.38 3.81
N ASN A 238 4.75 17.46 3.63
CA ASN A 238 4.91 16.32 2.71
C ASN A 238 4.29 16.59 1.34
N LEU A 239 4.79 17.64 0.66
CA LEU A 239 4.36 18.03 -0.68
C LEU A 239 4.56 16.91 -1.71
N ALA A 240 5.61 16.10 -1.55
CA ALA A 240 5.88 14.96 -2.42
C ALA A 240 4.76 13.92 -2.35
N LYS A 241 4.26 13.60 -1.15
CA LYS A 241 3.11 12.70 -0.99
C LYS A 241 1.87 13.30 -1.63
N MET A 242 1.52 14.57 -1.36
CA MET A 242 0.36 15.24 -1.98
C MET A 242 0.39 15.14 -3.51
N LEU A 243 1.57 15.41 -4.10
CA LEU A 243 1.79 15.34 -5.54
C LEU A 243 1.56 13.93 -6.08
N ASP A 244 2.18 12.93 -5.45
CA ASP A 244 2.03 11.53 -5.86
C ASP A 244 0.55 11.08 -5.82
N MET A 245 -0.21 11.47 -4.79
CA MET A 245 -1.65 11.17 -4.72
C MET A 245 -2.40 11.78 -5.90
N ALA A 246 -2.14 13.07 -6.16
CA ALA A 246 -2.83 13.83 -7.19
C ALA A 246 -2.50 13.27 -8.58
N VAL A 247 -1.24 12.97 -8.87
CA VAL A 247 -0.81 12.39 -10.15
C VAL A 247 -1.46 11.04 -10.40
N LYS A 248 -1.55 10.18 -9.38
CA LYS A 248 -2.22 8.89 -9.51
C LYS A 248 -3.72 9.03 -9.72
N PHE A 249 -4.37 9.95 -9.00
CA PHE A 249 -5.78 10.25 -9.23
C PHE A 249 -6.04 10.72 -10.67
N MET A 250 -5.23 11.66 -11.15
CA MET A 250 -5.29 12.18 -12.52
C MET A 250 -5.14 11.07 -13.55
N LYS A 251 -4.13 10.22 -13.38
CA LYS A 251 -3.84 9.13 -14.31
C LYS A 251 -4.97 8.10 -14.33
N SER A 252 -5.44 7.66 -13.17
CA SER A 252 -6.56 6.71 -13.06
C SER A 252 -7.83 7.23 -13.70
N ALA A 253 -8.14 8.53 -13.54
CA ALA A 253 -9.27 9.16 -14.22
C ALA A 253 -9.09 9.17 -15.74
N SER A 254 -7.91 9.59 -16.21
CA SER A 254 -7.58 9.65 -17.63
C SER A 254 -7.66 8.27 -18.31
N ASP A 255 -7.16 7.22 -17.65
CA ASP A 255 -7.20 5.84 -18.17
C ASP A 255 -8.66 5.33 -18.33
N LEU A 256 -9.59 5.87 -17.54
CA LEU A 256 -11.02 5.58 -17.60
C LEU A 256 -11.81 6.59 -18.47
N GLY A 257 -11.13 7.53 -19.13
CA GLY A 257 -11.75 8.57 -19.96
C GLY A 257 -12.55 9.61 -19.18
N LYS A 258 -12.23 9.81 -17.89
CA LYS A 258 -12.90 10.75 -16.99
C LYS A 258 -12.03 11.97 -16.70
N ASN A 259 -12.67 13.09 -16.40
CA ASN A 259 -11.98 14.32 -15.98
C ASN A 259 -11.71 14.27 -14.46
N ALA A 260 -10.42 14.29 -14.07
CA ALA A 260 -10.04 14.44 -12.68
C ALA A 260 -10.07 15.91 -12.23
N VAL A 261 -10.55 16.14 -11.01
CA VAL A 261 -10.48 17.44 -10.33
C VAL A 261 -9.73 17.31 -9.02
N ILE A 262 -8.72 18.15 -8.83
CA ILE A 262 -7.90 18.21 -7.62
C ILE A 262 -8.15 19.55 -6.97
N VAL A 263 -8.44 19.55 -5.68
CA VAL A 263 -8.74 20.77 -4.92
C VAL A 263 -7.72 20.93 -3.81
N ILE A 264 -7.12 22.10 -3.72
CA ILE A 264 -6.20 22.47 -2.64
C ILE A 264 -6.78 23.67 -1.92
N ASP A 265 -7.12 23.47 -0.66
CA ASP A 265 -7.62 24.46 0.27
C ASP A 265 -6.63 24.64 1.43
N GLY A 266 -6.09 25.85 1.55
CA GLY A 266 -5.03 26.17 2.53
C GLY A 266 -3.64 26.39 1.91
N LEU A 267 -3.56 27.00 0.73
CA LEU A 267 -2.29 27.39 0.09
C LEU A 267 -1.38 28.20 1.03
N GLU A 268 -1.98 29.14 1.76
CA GLU A 268 -1.34 29.93 2.82
C GLU A 268 -0.58 29.06 3.81
N TYR A 269 -1.19 27.96 4.22
CA TYR A 269 -0.62 27.05 5.19
C TYR A 269 0.59 26.31 4.63
N LEU A 270 0.47 25.83 3.40
CA LEU A 270 1.57 25.13 2.73
C LEU A 270 2.77 26.05 2.56
N ILE A 271 2.54 27.32 2.21
CA ILE A 271 3.59 28.33 2.06
C ILE A 271 4.20 28.68 3.41
N LEU A 272 3.39 28.80 4.47
CA LEU A 272 3.90 29.04 5.82
C LEU A 272 4.82 27.92 6.31
N GLU A 273 4.45 26.66 6.04
CA GLU A 273 5.19 25.49 6.54
C GLU A 273 6.40 25.11 5.69
N ASN A 274 6.39 25.38 4.37
CA ASN A 274 7.44 24.95 3.44
C ASN A 274 8.23 26.11 2.81
N GLY A 275 7.73 27.34 2.90
CA GLY A 275 8.20 28.48 2.13
C GLY A 275 7.62 28.54 0.71
N PHE A 276 7.71 29.72 0.09
CA PHE A 276 7.10 30.00 -1.22
C PHE A 276 7.69 29.13 -2.35
N ALA A 277 9.03 29.07 -2.47
CA ALA A 277 9.67 28.41 -3.60
C ALA A 277 9.38 26.90 -3.71
N PRO A 278 9.39 26.10 -2.63
CA PRO A 278 8.99 24.68 -2.69
C PRO A 278 7.53 24.50 -3.10
N VAL A 279 6.62 25.31 -2.57
CA VAL A 279 5.19 25.25 -2.94
C VAL A 279 4.98 25.61 -4.39
N MET A 280 5.69 26.61 -4.92
CA MET A 280 5.58 26.96 -6.34
C MET A 280 6.06 25.84 -7.27
N LYS A 281 7.14 25.12 -6.90
CA LYS A 281 7.58 23.94 -7.66
C LYS A 281 6.54 22.84 -7.63
N PHE A 282 5.94 22.60 -6.47
CA PHE A 282 4.85 21.65 -6.30
C PHE A 282 3.63 22.00 -7.16
N LEU A 283 3.17 23.25 -7.13
CA LEU A 283 2.06 23.73 -7.96
C LEU A 283 2.37 23.67 -9.46
N SER A 284 3.61 23.99 -9.86
CA SER A 284 4.06 23.87 -11.25
C SER A 284 3.99 22.41 -11.71
N ALA A 285 4.49 21.47 -10.90
CA ALA A 285 4.42 20.05 -11.23
C ALA A 285 2.96 19.57 -11.33
N LEU A 286 2.09 19.98 -10.41
CA LEU A 286 0.66 19.65 -10.47
C LEU A 286 0.02 20.14 -11.77
N ARG A 287 0.30 21.38 -12.18
CA ARG A 287 -0.17 21.93 -13.45
C ARG A 287 0.34 21.13 -14.65
N ASP A 288 1.62 20.79 -14.67
CA ASP A 288 2.20 20.02 -15.78
C ASP A 288 1.54 18.65 -15.91
N TYR A 289 1.35 17.95 -14.79
CA TYR A 289 0.63 16.68 -14.78
C TYR A 289 -0.85 16.82 -15.13
N SER A 290 -1.51 17.90 -14.70
CA SER A 290 -2.91 18.11 -15.01
C SER A 290 -3.15 18.39 -16.49
N LEU A 291 -2.27 19.17 -17.12
CA LEU A 291 -2.30 19.37 -18.57
C LEU A 291 -2.06 18.06 -19.35
N LEU A 292 -1.12 17.23 -18.88
CA LEU A 292 -0.82 15.94 -19.51
C LEU A 292 -1.98 14.93 -19.42
N ASN A 293 -2.71 14.91 -18.31
CA ASN A 293 -3.79 13.94 -18.05
C ASN A 293 -5.20 14.51 -18.27
N GLY A 294 -5.31 15.71 -18.83
CA GLY A 294 -6.61 16.36 -19.05
C GLY A 294 -7.38 16.71 -17.77
N ALA A 295 -6.68 16.94 -16.67
CA ALA A 295 -7.26 17.20 -15.35
C ALA A 295 -7.26 18.70 -14.99
N THR A 296 -8.07 19.05 -13.99
CA THR A 296 -8.16 20.40 -13.43
C THR A 296 -7.66 20.42 -12.00
N VAL A 297 -6.80 21.38 -11.66
CA VAL A 297 -6.35 21.67 -10.30
C VAL A 297 -6.92 23.01 -9.88
N ILE A 298 -7.66 23.04 -8.77
CA ILE A 298 -8.32 24.22 -8.22
C ILE A 298 -7.66 24.58 -6.90
N LEU A 299 -7.20 25.82 -6.79
CA LEU A 299 -6.78 26.43 -5.54
C LEU A 299 -7.96 27.20 -4.95
N ILE A 300 -8.38 26.85 -3.74
CA ILE A 300 -9.40 27.58 -2.99
C ILE A 300 -8.75 28.73 -2.24
N GLY A 301 -9.32 29.93 -2.39
CA GLY A 301 -8.94 31.13 -1.66
C GLY A 301 -8.53 32.27 -2.57
N ASP A 302 -7.76 33.20 -2.02
CA ASP A 302 -7.21 34.36 -2.73
C ASP A 302 -5.68 34.45 -2.58
N ASP A 303 -5.05 35.29 -3.39
CA ASP A 303 -3.60 35.53 -3.32
C ASP A 303 -3.24 36.74 -2.43
N SER A 304 -4.17 37.21 -1.59
CA SER A 304 -4.04 38.48 -0.89
C SER A 304 -2.92 38.48 0.15
N PHE A 305 -2.62 37.31 0.73
CA PHE A 305 -1.57 37.11 1.71
C PHE A 305 -0.14 37.16 1.12
N LEU A 306 0.01 37.11 -0.21
CA LEU A 306 1.30 37.13 -0.89
C LEU A 306 1.77 38.54 -1.24
N GLY A 307 3.09 38.75 -1.26
CA GLY A 307 3.68 39.98 -1.78
C GLY A 307 3.53 40.11 -3.30
N GLU A 308 3.64 41.33 -3.86
CA GLU A 308 3.42 41.56 -5.31
C GLU A 308 4.25 40.68 -6.23
N ARG A 309 5.51 40.40 -5.87
CA ARG A 309 6.41 39.57 -6.66
C ARG A 309 5.93 38.12 -6.67
N GLU A 310 5.52 37.60 -5.51
CA GLU A 310 5.03 36.24 -5.32
C GLU A 310 3.69 36.05 -6.04
N ARG A 311 2.76 37.01 -5.91
CA ARG A 311 1.50 37.02 -6.68
C ARG A 311 1.73 36.94 -8.18
N ARG A 312 2.66 37.74 -8.70
CA ARG A 312 3.02 37.71 -10.14
C ARG A 312 3.54 36.35 -10.58
N ILE A 313 4.31 35.66 -9.73
CA ILE A 313 4.82 34.31 -10.03
C ILE A 313 3.68 33.29 -9.99
N LEU A 314 2.80 33.37 -8.98
CA LEU A 314 1.66 32.46 -8.85
C LEU A 314 0.69 32.61 -10.02
N ARG A 315 0.34 33.84 -10.40
CA ARG A 315 -0.60 34.09 -11.50
C ARG A 315 -0.10 33.58 -12.85
N LYS A 316 1.21 33.58 -13.09
CA LYS A 316 1.81 32.98 -14.29
C LYS A 316 1.60 31.46 -14.40
N LEU A 317 1.26 30.77 -13.33
CA LEU A 317 0.90 29.35 -13.40
C LEU A 317 -0.56 29.13 -13.87
N PHE A 318 -1.41 30.15 -13.81
CA PHE A 318 -2.81 30.05 -14.25
C PHE A 318 -3.01 30.30 -15.74
N ASP A 319 -2.04 31.00 -16.35
CA ASP A 319 -2.00 31.28 -17.79
C ASP A 319 -1.77 29.99 -18.60
#